data_AF-A0A1F8NZ56-F1
#
_entry.id   AF-A0A1F8NZ56-F1
#
_cell.length_a   1.000
_cell.length_b   1.000
_cell.length_c   1.000
_cell.angle_alpha   90.00
_cell.angle_beta   90.00
_cell.angle_gamma   90.00
#
_symmetry.space_group_name_H-M   'P 1'
#
loop_
_entity.id
_entity.type
_entity.pdbx_description
1 polymer ?
#
loop_
_entity_poly.entity_id
_entity_poly.type
_entity_poly.pdbx_seq_one_letter_code
_entity_poly.pdbx_strand_id
1 'polypeptide(L)'
;MTTVRIPTPLRPYAGGQKDIDVRGETVAAALHDLARQYPAMQMHLFDDRGVLRPYVNLFLNDEDVRQLGGQETPLRPGDRLVIIPSIAGGAEADPGLRPVDHAALRTNQAMIIALLVAAFLADAAWLTSIVGLLMLLGTLLGKPAFLPVYKLLQATGRYRADVVRDKSSPHRFAQGLGGVFLILAMGAFVMGAAWLGWALSLLVAALAALNLFGGFCVGCAIYYWLNRMGLPGFSQSPPPGAVPGRQPTDRA
;
A
#
# COMPACT_ATOMS: atom_id res chain seq x y z
N MET A 1 32.69 -26.48 -22.12
CA MET A 1 32.18 -25.10 -21.91
C MET A 1 31.25 -25.15 -20.71
N THR A 2 31.09 -24.02 -20.02
CA THR A 2 30.18 -23.88 -18.87
C THR A 2 28.97 -23.08 -19.33
N THR A 3 27.78 -23.47 -18.90
CA THR A 3 26.55 -22.77 -19.27
C THR A 3 26.04 -21.96 -18.10
N VAL A 4 25.77 -20.67 -18.33
CA VAL A 4 25.16 -19.76 -17.36
C VAL A 4 23.67 -19.63 -17.64
N ARG A 5 22.83 -19.96 -16.67
CA ARG A 5 21.38 -19.74 -16.76
C ARG A 5 21.00 -18.35 -16.28
N ILE A 6 20.29 -17.64 -17.14
CA ILE A 6 19.84 -16.26 -16.92
C ILE A 6 18.40 -16.25 -16.38
N PRO A 7 18.17 -15.66 -15.21
CA PRO A 7 16.85 -15.55 -14.63
C PRO A 7 16.00 -14.57 -15.44
N THR A 8 14.67 -14.75 -15.42
CA THR A 8 13.72 -13.96 -16.21
C THR A 8 13.96 -12.44 -16.15
N PRO A 9 14.21 -11.82 -14.97
CA PRO A 9 14.43 -10.37 -14.89
C PRO A 9 15.69 -9.88 -15.63
N LEU A 10 16.69 -10.73 -15.82
CA LEU A 10 17.95 -10.35 -16.48
C LEU A 10 17.97 -10.65 -17.98
N ARG A 11 17.01 -11.43 -18.50
CA ARG A 11 16.97 -11.80 -19.93
C ARG A 11 16.96 -10.61 -20.89
N PRO A 12 16.27 -9.47 -20.62
CA PRO A 12 16.32 -8.30 -21.51
C PRO A 12 17.74 -7.78 -21.76
N TYR A 13 18.62 -7.90 -20.77
CA TYR A 13 20.02 -7.46 -20.86
C TYR A 13 20.95 -8.55 -21.44
N ALA A 14 20.42 -9.76 -21.61
CA ALA A 14 21.11 -10.94 -22.15
C ALA A 14 20.58 -11.32 -23.55
N GLY A 15 20.03 -10.35 -24.30
CA GLY A 15 19.47 -10.59 -25.63
C GLY A 15 18.27 -11.55 -25.66
N GLY A 16 17.56 -11.69 -24.54
CA GLY A 16 16.44 -12.63 -24.38
C GLY A 16 16.86 -14.08 -24.10
N GLN A 17 18.15 -14.38 -24.05
CA GLN A 17 18.65 -15.75 -23.90
C GLN A 17 18.43 -16.29 -22.48
N LYS A 18 18.05 -17.57 -22.40
CA LYS A 18 17.84 -18.28 -21.13
C LYS A 18 19.12 -18.94 -20.60
N ASP A 19 19.97 -19.40 -21.50
CA ASP A 19 21.18 -20.17 -21.22
C ASP A 19 22.26 -19.62 -22.17
N ILE A 20 23.42 -19.26 -21.63
CA ILE A 20 24.53 -18.65 -22.37
C ILE A 20 25.80 -19.44 -22.07
N ASP A 21 26.51 -19.85 -23.12
CA ASP A 21 27.80 -20.50 -22.97
C ASP A 21 28.90 -19.46 -22.74
N VAL A 22 29.70 -19.70 -21.70
CA VAL A 22 30.78 -18.81 -21.28
C VAL A 22 32.11 -19.55 -21.21
N ARG A 23 33.19 -18.78 -21.29
CA ARG A 23 34.57 -19.26 -21.16
C ARG A 23 35.18 -18.74 -19.88
N GLY A 24 35.81 -19.63 -19.11
CA GLY A 24 36.51 -19.27 -17.88
C GLY A 24 36.81 -20.50 -17.04
N GLU A 25 37.95 -20.48 -16.35
CA GLU A 25 38.34 -21.55 -15.42
C GLU A 25 37.75 -21.35 -14.02
N THR A 26 37.22 -20.16 -13.72
CA THR A 26 36.58 -19.80 -12.44
C THR A 26 35.24 -19.10 -12.66
N VAL A 27 34.41 -19.05 -11.62
CA VAL A 27 33.15 -18.28 -11.62
C VAL A 27 33.39 -16.82 -12.00
N ALA A 28 34.45 -16.19 -11.47
CA ALA A 28 34.83 -14.82 -11.83
C ALA A 28 35.08 -14.68 -13.34
N ALA A 29 35.89 -15.57 -13.91
CA ALA A 29 36.23 -15.52 -15.34
C ALA A 29 34.99 -15.73 -16.22
N ALA A 30 34.10 -16.66 -15.84
CA ALA A 30 32.84 -16.92 -16.52
C ALA A 30 31.90 -15.70 -16.53
N LEU A 31 31.77 -14.97 -15.41
CA LEU A 31 30.93 -13.78 -15.33
C LEU A 31 31.52 -12.59 -16.11
N HIS A 32 32.84 -12.45 -16.12
CA HIS A 32 33.50 -11.45 -16.96
C HIS A 32 33.32 -11.77 -18.45
N ASP A 33 33.38 -13.04 -18.83
CA ASP A 33 33.08 -13.46 -20.20
C ASP A 33 31.63 -13.18 -20.58
N LEU A 34 30.67 -13.47 -19.70
CA LEU A 34 29.26 -13.11 -19.87
C LEU A 34 29.09 -11.60 -20.09
N ALA A 35 29.74 -10.76 -19.29
CA ALA A 35 29.63 -9.31 -19.40
C ALA A 35 30.34 -8.75 -20.65
N ARG A 36 31.40 -9.42 -21.15
CA ARG A 36 32.01 -9.10 -22.45
C ARG A 36 31.07 -9.42 -23.61
N GLN A 37 30.39 -10.56 -23.56
CA GLN A 37 29.41 -10.95 -24.58
C GLN A 37 28.15 -10.06 -24.54
N TYR A 38 27.74 -9.63 -23.34
CA TYR A 38 26.55 -8.81 -23.10
C TYR A 38 26.89 -7.60 -22.21
N PRO A 39 27.35 -6.48 -22.80
CA PRO A 39 27.80 -5.30 -22.04
C PRO A 39 26.76 -4.71 -21.10
N ALA A 40 25.47 -4.80 -21.45
CA ALA A 40 24.37 -4.37 -20.59
C ALA A 40 24.31 -5.14 -19.26
N MET A 41 24.89 -6.34 -19.20
CA MET A 41 24.94 -7.15 -17.99
C MET A 41 25.95 -6.65 -16.96
N GLN A 42 26.94 -5.85 -17.38
CA GLN A 42 27.97 -5.29 -16.52
C GLN A 42 27.37 -4.51 -15.35
N MET A 43 26.42 -3.61 -15.63
CA MET A 43 25.79 -2.76 -14.60
C MET A 43 24.89 -3.53 -13.62
N HIS A 44 24.43 -4.73 -14.00
CA HIS A 44 23.56 -5.57 -13.19
C HIS A 44 24.33 -6.56 -12.32
N LEU A 45 25.50 -7.03 -12.77
CA LEU A 45 26.31 -8.00 -12.04
C LEU A 45 27.40 -7.35 -11.20
N PHE A 46 28.03 -6.30 -11.71
CA PHE A 46 29.21 -5.67 -11.11
C PHE A 46 28.93 -4.23 -10.66
N ASP A 47 29.66 -3.78 -9.65
CA ASP A 47 29.71 -2.38 -9.25
C ASP A 47 30.71 -1.57 -10.10
N ASP A 48 30.83 -0.27 -9.82
CA ASP A 48 31.71 0.65 -10.56
C ASP A 48 33.20 0.31 -10.38
N ARG A 49 33.55 -0.53 -9.41
CA ARG A 49 34.91 -1.02 -9.16
C ARG A 49 35.18 -2.38 -9.81
N GLY A 50 34.21 -2.93 -10.55
CA GLY A 50 34.30 -4.25 -11.17
C GLY A 50 34.12 -5.42 -10.19
N VAL A 51 33.60 -5.17 -8.99
CA VAL A 51 33.36 -6.21 -7.99
C VAL A 51 31.94 -6.74 -8.13
N LEU A 52 31.77 -8.06 -8.01
CA LEU A 52 30.46 -8.72 -8.04
C LEU A 52 29.57 -8.16 -6.92
N ARG A 53 28.36 -7.72 -7.27
CA ARG A 53 27.45 -7.10 -6.30
C ARG A 53 26.93 -8.13 -5.28
N PRO A 54 26.82 -7.78 -3.99
CA PRO A 54 26.43 -8.73 -2.94
C PRO A 54 25.08 -9.42 -3.14
N TYR A 55 24.16 -8.79 -3.88
CA TYR A 55 22.81 -9.31 -4.13
C TYR A 55 22.73 -10.29 -5.31
N VAL A 56 23.84 -10.54 -6.01
CA VAL A 56 23.90 -11.57 -7.06
C VAL A 56 24.26 -12.90 -6.41
N ASN A 57 23.26 -13.78 -6.25
CA ASN A 57 23.51 -15.13 -5.74
C ASN A 57 23.79 -16.05 -6.93
N LEU A 58 24.80 -16.91 -6.77
CA LEU A 58 25.28 -17.80 -7.81
C LEU A 58 25.29 -19.22 -7.27
N PHE A 59 24.79 -20.14 -8.06
CA PHE A 59 24.76 -21.57 -7.73
C PHE A 59 25.47 -22.35 -8.82
N LEU A 60 26.45 -23.16 -8.43
CA LEU A 60 27.15 -24.09 -9.32
C LEU A 60 26.61 -25.49 -9.06
N ASN A 61 25.94 -26.08 -10.05
CA ASN A 61 25.34 -27.42 -9.95
C ASN A 61 24.51 -27.61 -8.65
N ASP A 62 23.66 -26.62 -8.33
CA ASP A 62 22.78 -26.56 -7.15
C ASP A 62 23.45 -26.24 -5.79
N GLU A 63 24.77 -26.01 -5.75
CA GLU A 63 25.47 -25.53 -4.55
C GLU A 63 25.78 -24.02 -4.61
N ASP A 64 25.59 -23.30 -3.50
CA ASP A 64 25.92 -21.87 -3.43
C ASP A 64 27.44 -21.68 -3.52
N VAL A 65 27.89 -20.86 -4.48
CA VAL A 65 29.34 -20.62 -4.70
C VAL A 65 30.03 -20.06 -3.45
N ARG A 66 29.30 -19.39 -2.54
CA ARG A 66 29.85 -18.88 -1.26
C ARG A 66 30.28 -19.99 -0.31
N GLN A 67 29.67 -21.17 -0.40
CA GLN A 67 30.04 -22.34 0.39
C GLN A 67 31.22 -23.10 -0.22
N LEU A 68 31.53 -22.82 -1.48
CA LEU A 68 32.65 -23.40 -2.22
C LEU A 68 33.90 -22.52 -2.04
N GLY A 69 34.16 -21.61 -2.98
CA GLY A 69 35.31 -20.69 -2.98
C GLY A 69 34.95 -19.27 -3.43
N GLY A 70 33.66 -18.93 -3.42
CA GLY A 70 33.14 -17.67 -3.94
C GLY A 70 33.45 -17.51 -5.42
N GLN A 71 34.00 -16.35 -5.79
CA GLN A 71 34.36 -16.01 -7.16
C GLN A 71 35.51 -16.85 -7.73
N GLU A 72 36.37 -17.38 -6.87
CA GLU A 72 37.51 -18.24 -7.25
C GLU A 72 37.12 -19.72 -7.40
N THR A 73 35.84 -20.06 -7.23
CA THR A 73 35.36 -21.43 -7.43
C THR A 73 35.69 -21.91 -8.84
N PRO A 74 36.45 -23.02 -8.99
CA PRO A 74 36.85 -23.53 -10.30
C PRO A 74 35.66 -24.12 -11.04
N LEU A 75 35.63 -23.92 -12.36
CA LEU A 75 34.61 -24.44 -13.26
C LEU A 75 35.18 -25.56 -14.14
N ARG A 76 34.41 -26.62 -14.28
CA ARG A 76 34.70 -27.76 -15.14
C ARG A 76 33.85 -27.73 -16.41
N PRO A 77 34.31 -28.35 -17.51
CA PRO A 77 33.48 -28.51 -18.70
C PRO A 77 32.19 -29.27 -18.36
N GLY A 78 31.04 -28.72 -18.75
CA GLY A 78 29.72 -29.30 -18.45
C GLY A 78 29.07 -28.73 -17.19
N ASP A 79 29.79 -27.91 -16.41
CA ASP A 79 29.22 -27.23 -15.25
C ASP A 79 28.12 -26.25 -15.64
N ARG A 80 27.21 -26.07 -14.68
CA ARG A 80 26.06 -25.21 -14.83
C ARG A 80 26.02 -24.17 -13.73
N LEU A 81 26.22 -22.93 -14.11
CA LEU A 81 26.15 -21.77 -13.22
C LEU A 81 24.75 -21.14 -13.34
N VAL A 82 24.05 -20.96 -12.23
CA VAL A 82 22.72 -20.34 -12.20
C VAL A 82 22.82 -19.02 -11.47
N ILE A 83 22.40 -17.94 -12.13
CA ILE A 83 22.23 -16.65 -11.47
C ILE A 83 20.85 -16.63 -10.83
N ILE A 84 20.80 -16.61 -9.50
CA ILE A 84 19.58 -16.39 -8.74
C ILE A 84 19.54 -14.92 -8.33
N PRO A 85 18.59 -14.12 -8.86
CA PRO A 85 18.45 -12.76 -8.39
C PRO A 85 18.06 -12.83 -6.91
N SER A 86 18.69 -12.02 -6.06
CA SER A 86 18.09 -11.73 -4.76
C SER A 86 16.81 -10.95 -5.01
N ILE A 87 15.71 -11.66 -5.25
CA ILE A 87 14.40 -11.10 -5.02
C ILE A 87 14.31 -11.03 -3.51
N ALA A 88 14.44 -9.82 -2.96
CA ALA A 88 14.04 -9.58 -1.60
C ALA A 88 12.60 -10.11 -1.47
N GLY A 89 12.45 -11.25 -0.80
CA GLY A 89 11.15 -11.83 -0.47
C GLY A 89 10.41 -11.02 0.61
N GLY A 90 10.95 -9.88 1.03
CA GLY A 90 10.18 -8.87 1.72
C GLY A 90 9.44 -8.05 0.68
N ALA A 91 8.11 -8.03 0.74
CA ALA A 91 7.35 -6.91 0.21
C ALA A 91 8.14 -5.64 0.53
N GLU A 92 8.60 -4.90 -0.50
CA GLU A 92 9.04 -3.53 -0.28
C GLU A 92 7.98 -2.91 0.62
N ALA A 93 8.37 -2.56 1.84
CA ALA A 93 7.43 -1.99 2.79
C ALA A 93 6.94 -0.71 2.13
N ASP A 94 5.75 -0.75 1.54
CA ASP A 94 5.17 0.38 0.84
C ASP A 94 5.28 1.57 1.81
N PRO A 95 6.06 2.61 1.47
CA PRO A 95 6.40 3.66 2.42
C PRO A 95 5.16 4.43 2.92
N GLY A 96 4.00 4.23 2.27
CA GLY A 96 2.71 4.73 2.72
C GLY A 96 2.02 3.89 3.81
N LEU A 97 2.39 2.62 4.02
CA LEU A 97 1.75 1.72 4.99
C LEU A 97 2.19 2.03 6.42
N ARG A 98 1.24 2.46 7.24
CA ARG A 98 1.44 2.78 8.65
C ARG A 98 0.51 1.92 9.51
N PRO A 99 0.84 1.68 10.79
CA PRO A 99 -0.11 1.06 11.71
C PRO A 99 -1.34 1.97 11.86
N VAL A 100 -2.51 1.48 11.47
CA VAL A 100 -3.79 2.19 11.57
C VAL A 100 -4.77 1.37 12.41
N ASP A 101 -5.30 1.97 13.46
CA ASP A 101 -6.30 1.35 14.33
C ASP A 101 -7.69 1.38 13.68
N HIS A 102 -8.10 0.23 13.15
CA HIS A 102 -9.39 0.04 12.49
C HIS A 102 -10.56 0.01 13.49
N ALA A 103 -10.33 -0.31 14.77
CA ALA A 103 -11.35 -0.21 15.79
C ALA A 103 -11.74 1.27 16.02
N ALA A 104 -10.76 2.18 15.99
CA ALA A 104 -11.01 3.62 16.07
C ALA A 104 -11.81 4.13 14.86
N LEU A 105 -11.50 3.66 13.65
CA LEU A 105 -12.23 4.03 12.42
C LEU A 105 -13.68 3.51 12.45
N ARG A 106 -13.90 2.25 12.86
CA ARG A 106 -15.24 1.67 12.99
C ARG A 106 -16.07 2.40 14.05
N THR A 107 -15.46 2.75 15.18
CA THR A 107 -16.11 3.57 16.23
C THR A 107 -16.51 4.93 15.67
N ASN A 108 -15.63 5.58 14.92
CA ASN A 108 -15.93 6.86 14.27
C ASN A 108 -17.12 6.76 13.32
N GLN A 109 -17.16 5.73 12.47
CA GLN A 109 -18.29 5.49 11.55
C GLN A 109 -19.59 5.20 12.31
N ALA A 110 -19.55 4.34 13.33
CA ALA A 110 -20.72 4.03 14.14
C ALA A 110 -21.30 5.27 14.84
N MET A 111 -20.43 6.13 15.39
CA MET A 111 -20.87 7.39 16.02
C MET A 111 -21.49 8.34 15.00
N ILE A 112 -20.88 8.52 13.83
CA ILE A 112 -21.45 9.38 12.76
C ILE A 112 -22.83 8.86 12.34
N ILE A 113 -22.95 7.55 12.05
CA ILE A 113 -24.22 6.94 11.64
C ILE A 113 -25.27 7.13 12.74
N ALA A 114 -24.94 6.78 13.98
CA ALA A 114 -25.88 6.87 15.09
C ALA A 114 -26.36 8.31 15.33
N LEU A 115 -25.45 9.29 15.29
CA LEU A 115 -25.80 10.69 15.50
C LEU A 115 -26.60 11.28 14.34
N LEU A 116 -26.29 10.93 13.08
CA LEU A 116 -27.06 11.39 11.92
C LEU A 116 -28.45 10.76 11.85
N VAL A 117 -28.57 9.48 12.21
CA VAL A 117 -29.88 8.80 12.33
C VAL A 117 -30.70 9.42 13.46
N ALA A 118 -30.09 9.65 14.63
CA ALA A 118 -30.76 10.34 15.73
C ALA A 118 -31.16 11.77 15.35
N ALA A 119 -30.30 12.49 14.62
CA ALA A 119 -30.61 13.82 14.11
C ALA A 119 -31.85 13.77 13.21
N PHE A 120 -31.90 12.83 12.26
CA PHE A 120 -33.04 12.66 11.35
C PHE A 120 -34.34 12.32 12.09
N LEU A 121 -34.31 11.36 13.01
CA LEU A 121 -35.49 10.92 13.76
C LEU A 121 -36.04 12.02 14.69
N ALA A 122 -35.17 12.87 15.22
CA ALA A 122 -35.54 13.97 16.10
C ALA A 122 -35.73 15.31 15.36
N ASP A 123 -35.65 15.32 14.02
CA ASP A 123 -35.61 16.52 13.18
C ASP A 123 -34.61 17.60 13.67
N ALA A 124 -33.49 17.14 14.24
CA ALA A 124 -32.48 17.98 14.88
C ALA A 124 -31.41 18.39 13.87
N ALA A 125 -31.75 19.30 12.95
CA ALA A 125 -30.82 19.78 11.90
C ALA A 125 -29.49 20.34 12.48
N TRP A 126 -29.54 20.97 13.65
CA TRP A 126 -28.36 21.49 14.34
C TRP A 126 -27.33 20.40 14.68
N LEU A 127 -27.78 19.18 14.98
CA LEU A 127 -26.89 18.07 15.32
C LEU A 127 -26.09 17.61 14.11
N THR A 128 -26.71 17.59 12.92
CA THR A 128 -26.03 17.35 11.64
C THR A 128 -24.86 18.31 11.44
N SER A 129 -25.08 19.59 11.73
CA SER A 129 -24.06 20.64 11.58
C SER A 129 -22.89 20.45 12.55
N ILE A 130 -23.18 20.05 13.79
CA ILE A 130 -22.14 19.71 14.77
C ILE A 130 -21.30 18.53 14.28
N VAL A 131 -21.93 17.45 13.81
CA VAL A 131 -21.22 16.28 13.28
C VAL A 131 -20.34 16.69 12.09
N GLY A 132 -20.86 17.49 11.16
CA GLY A 132 -20.11 18.03 10.02
C GLY A 132 -18.88 18.84 10.44
N LEU A 133 -19.04 19.75 11.41
CA LEU A 133 -17.94 20.55 11.95
C LEU A 133 -16.88 19.69 12.65
N LEU A 134 -17.30 18.70 13.44
CA LEU A 134 -16.38 17.76 14.09
C LEU A 134 -15.59 16.93 13.05
N MET A 135 -16.23 16.50 11.96
CA MET A 135 -15.57 15.79 10.86
C MET A 135 -14.54 16.66 10.15
N LEU A 136 -14.87 17.93 9.87
CA LEU A 136 -13.94 18.88 9.26
C LEU A 136 -12.76 19.17 10.20
N LEU A 137 -13.04 19.47 11.47
CA LEU A 137 -12.00 19.74 12.47
C LEU A 137 -11.09 18.52 12.67
N GLY A 138 -11.65 17.33 12.78
CA GLY A 138 -10.88 16.09 12.86
C GLY A 138 -9.97 15.91 11.64
N THR A 139 -10.48 16.22 10.44
CA THR A 139 -9.72 16.14 9.19
C THR A 139 -8.53 17.10 9.20
N LEU A 140 -8.74 18.36 9.62
CA LEU A 140 -7.68 19.36 9.77
C LEU A 140 -6.61 18.95 10.79
N LEU A 141 -7.03 18.33 11.90
CA LEU A 141 -6.14 17.81 12.94
C LEU A 141 -5.51 16.45 12.58
N GLY A 142 -5.87 15.87 11.44
CA GLY A 142 -5.37 14.58 10.98
C GLY A 142 -5.84 13.38 11.82
N LYS A 143 -6.98 13.49 12.51
CA LYS A 143 -7.52 12.49 13.44
C LYS A 143 -8.99 12.14 13.13
N PRO A 144 -9.46 10.94 13.49
CA PRO A 144 -10.90 10.63 13.46
C PRO A 144 -11.67 11.62 14.35
N ALA A 145 -12.85 12.07 13.88
CA ALA A 145 -13.68 13.05 14.58
C ALA A 145 -14.04 12.62 16.01
N PHE A 146 -14.39 11.34 16.18
CA PHE A 146 -14.79 10.75 17.45
C PHE A 146 -13.67 9.97 18.15
N LEU A 147 -12.40 10.27 17.85
CA LEU A 147 -11.26 9.67 18.56
C LEU A 147 -11.33 9.83 20.09
N PRO A 148 -11.77 10.97 20.67
CA PRO A 148 -11.91 11.10 22.12
C PRO A 148 -12.91 10.10 22.72
N VAL A 149 -14.02 9.85 22.01
CA VAL A 149 -15.04 8.86 22.42
C VAL A 149 -14.43 7.45 22.40
N TYR A 150 -13.71 7.11 21.34
CA TYR A 150 -12.99 5.83 21.27
C TYR A 150 -12.00 5.65 22.43
N LYS A 151 -11.23 6.68 22.77
CA LYS A 151 -10.29 6.63 23.92
C LYS A 151 -11.01 6.45 25.25
N LEU A 152 -12.15 7.11 25.44
CA LEU A 152 -12.98 6.92 26.63
C LEU A 152 -13.50 5.48 26.72
N LEU A 153 -13.96 4.90 25.60
CA LEU A 153 -14.37 3.50 25.55
C LEU A 153 -13.20 2.54 25.82
N GLN A 154 -12.02 2.84 25.29
CA GLN A 154 -10.81 2.05 25.53
C GLN A 154 -10.36 2.11 27.00
N ALA A 155 -10.56 3.23 27.68
CA ALA A 155 -10.24 3.38 29.12
C ALA A 155 -11.07 2.43 30.00
N THR A 156 -12.21 1.91 29.52
CA THR A 156 -13.00 0.90 30.24
C THR A 156 -12.40 -0.51 30.21
N GLY A 157 -11.33 -0.74 29.44
CA GLY A 157 -10.67 -2.03 29.29
C GLY A 157 -11.43 -3.06 28.43
N ARG A 158 -12.64 -2.72 27.95
CA ARG A 158 -13.50 -3.63 27.16
C ARG A 158 -13.26 -3.57 25.66
N TYR A 159 -12.61 -2.51 25.16
CA TYR A 159 -12.37 -2.29 23.74
C TYR A 159 -10.87 -2.38 23.43
N ARG A 160 -10.48 -3.30 22.55
CA ARG A 160 -9.09 -3.51 22.12
C ARG A 160 -8.83 -2.81 20.79
N ALA A 161 -7.62 -2.27 20.65
CA ALA A 161 -7.14 -1.71 19.39
C ALA A 161 -6.98 -2.82 18.34
N ASP A 162 -7.35 -2.51 17.10
CA ASP A 162 -7.28 -3.42 15.96
C ASP A 162 -6.34 -2.80 14.92
N VAL A 163 -5.04 -2.99 15.11
CA VAL A 163 -4.00 -2.29 14.35
C VAL A 163 -3.66 -3.10 13.10
N VAL A 164 -4.01 -2.55 11.94
CA VAL A 164 -3.70 -3.14 10.63
C VAL A 164 -2.79 -2.19 9.85
N ARG A 165 -1.91 -2.72 9.02
CA ARG A 165 -1.05 -1.95 8.12
C ARG A 165 -1.91 -1.36 7.00
N ASP A 166 -2.14 -0.06 7.05
CA ASP A 166 -2.94 0.63 6.04
C ASP A 166 -2.49 2.09 5.87
N LYS A 167 -3.04 2.76 4.87
CA LYS A 167 -2.75 4.13 4.50
C LYS A 167 -3.75 5.08 5.16
N SER A 168 -3.28 6.02 5.99
CA SER A 168 -4.18 6.90 6.75
C SER A 168 -4.72 8.10 5.97
N SER A 169 -4.06 8.55 4.90
CA SER A 169 -4.49 9.73 4.12
C SER A 169 -5.84 9.56 3.43
N PRO A 170 -6.14 8.45 2.74
CA PRO A 170 -7.44 8.21 2.11
C PRO A 170 -8.60 8.25 3.11
N HIS A 171 -8.43 7.69 4.32
CA HIS A 171 -9.45 7.72 5.37
C HIS A 171 -9.73 9.15 5.87
N ARG A 172 -8.69 9.97 6.03
CA ARG A 172 -8.85 11.40 6.39
C ARG A 172 -9.56 12.18 5.29
N PHE A 173 -9.21 11.92 4.03
CA PHE A 173 -9.91 12.50 2.89
C PHE A 173 -11.40 12.13 2.89
N ALA A 174 -11.73 10.86 3.11
CA ALA A 174 -13.12 10.40 3.17
C ALA A 174 -13.92 11.09 4.29
N GLN A 175 -13.34 11.26 5.48
CA GLN A 175 -13.96 12.03 6.57
C GLN A 175 -14.16 13.50 6.19
N GLY A 176 -13.16 14.14 5.57
CA GLY A 176 -13.26 15.53 5.12
C GLY A 176 -14.37 15.73 4.10
N LEU A 177 -14.46 14.84 3.11
CA LEU A 177 -15.51 14.86 2.10
C LEU A 177 -16.90 14.73 2.73
N GLY A 178 -17.08 13.80 3.68
CA GLY A 178 -18.32 13.68 4.43
C GLY A 178 -18.66 14.96 5.21
N GLY A 179 -17.67 15.59 5.86
CA GLY A 179 -17.84 16.86 6.55
C GLY A 179 -18.32 17.98 5.63
N VAL A 180 -17.77 18.10 4.41
CA VAL A 180 -18.21 19.08 3.41
C VAL A 180 -19.68 18.86 3.03
N PHE A 181 -20.09 17.61 2.79
CA PHE A 181 -21.49 17.30 2.47
C PHE A 181 -22.45 17.70 3.60
N LEU A 182 -22.04 17.53 4.86
CA LEU A 182 -22.85 17.95 6.01
C LEU A 182 -22.90 19.48 6.18
N ILE A 183 -21.86 20.22 5.79
CA ILE A 183 -21.92 21.70 5.73
C ILE A 183 -22.86 22.17 4.61
N LEU A 184 -22.85 21.50 3.46
CA LEU A 184 -23.82 21.77 2.39
C LEU A 184 -25.25 21.45 2.86
N ALA A 185 -25.43 20.37 3.63
CA ALA A 185 -26.72 20.05 4.25
C ALA A 185 -27.18 21.15 5.21
N MET A 186 -26.28 21.70 6.04
CA MET A 186 -26.56 22.87 6.88
C MET A 186 -27.01 24.08 6.04
N GLY A 187 -26.33 24.38 4.93
CA GLY A 187 -26.74 25.42 4.01
C GLY A 187 -28.16 25.20 3.47
N ALA A 188 -28.49 23.97 3.09
CA ALA A 188 -29.83 23.60 2.63
C ALA A 188 -30.89 23.80 3.72
N PHE A 189 -30.62 23.44 4.98
CA PHE A 189 -31.52 23.70 6.10
C PHE A 189 -31.75 25.20 6.32
N VAL A 190 -30.70 26.02 6.28
CA VAL A 190 -30.79 27.49 6.43
C VAL A 190 -31.62 28.12 5.31
N MET A 191 -31.55 27.57 4.09
CA MET A 191 -32.33 28.03 2.94
C MET A 191 -33.78 27.50 2.92
N GLY A 192 -34.20 26.74 3.93
CA GLY A 192 -35.54 26.13 3.99
C GLY A 192 -35.72 24.88 3.12
N ALA A 193 -34.66 24.41 2.44
CA ALA A 193 -34.67 23.19 1.63
C ALA A 193 -34.41 21.94 2.51
N ALA A 194 -35.27 21.70 3.50
CA ALA A 194 -35.07 20.65 4.51
C ALA A 194 -34.92 19.24 3.91
N TRP A 195 -35.67 18.93 2.84
CA TRP A 195 -35.56 17.64 2.16
C TRP A 195 -34.15 17.39 1.60
N LEU A 196 -33.50 18.43 1.08
CA LEU A 196 -32.15 18.35 0.52
C LEU A 196 -31.11 18.20 1.63
N GLY A 197 -31.29 18.94 2.75
CA GLY A 197 -30.47 18.79 3.94
C GLY A 197 -30.49 17.34 4.45
N TRP A 198 -31.69 16.78 4.64
CA TRP A 198 -31.82 15.39 5.08
C TRP A 198 -31.31 14.38 4.06
N ALA A 199 -31.53 14.59 2.76
CA ALA A 199 -31.00 13.71 1.71
C ALA A 199 -29.47 13.64 1.75
N LEU A 200 -28.78 14.79 1.90
CA LEU A 200 -27.33 14.85 2.01
C LEU A 200 -26.82 14.17 3.29
N SER A 201 -27.48 14.40 4.44
CA SER A 201 -27.11 13.77 5.71
C SER A 201 -27.27 12.24 5.67
N LEU A 202 -28.38 11.76 5.14
CA LEU A 202 -28.66 10.32 5.02
C LEU A 202 -27.75 9.66 4.00
N LEU A 203 -27.36 10.36 2.92
CA LEU A 203 -26.34 9.90 1.99
C LEU A 203 -25.00 9.66 2.71
N VAL A 204 -24.54 10.62 3.52
CA VAL A 204 -23.30 10.47 4.30
C VAL A 204 -23.42 9.29 5.28
N ALA A 205 -24.56 9.15 5.97
CA ALA A 205 -24.80 8.03 6.87
C ALA A 205 -24.80 6.68 6.12
N ALA A 206 -25.41 6.60 4.94
CA ALA A 206 -25.44 5.39 4.11
C ALA A 206 -24.04 5.01 3.60
N LEU A 207 -23.24 5.97 3.16
CA LEU A 207 -21.85 5.74 2.74
C LEU A 207 -20.96 5.30 3.90
N ALA A 208 -21.15 5.87 5.09
CA ALA A 208 -20.48 5.42 6.30
C ALA A 208 -20.89 3.99 6.67
N ALA A 209 -22.19 3.65 6.56
CA ALA A 209 -22.70 2.31 6.82
C ALA A 209 -22.16 1.28 5.81
N LEU A 210 -22.04 1.63 4.53
CA LEU A 210 -21.42 0.79 3.50
C LEU A 210 -19.97 0.42 3.87
N ASN A 211 -19.21 1.35 4.45
CA ASN A 211 -17.85 1.06 4.91
C ASN A 211 -17.86 0.20 6.19
N LEU A 212 -18.73 0.55 7.16
CA LEU A 212 -18.79 -0.13 8.46
C LEU A 212 -19.22 -1.60 8.34
N PHE A 213 -20.23 -1.89 7.51
CA PHE A 213 -20.81 -3.22 7.36
C PHE A 213 -20.36 -3.94 6.09
N GLY A 214 -20.15 -3.20 4.99
CA GLY A 214 -19.76 -3.77 3.70
C GLY A 214 -18.25 -3.75 3.43
N GLY A 215 -17.45 -3.12 4.30
CA GLY A 215 -16.00 -3.04 4.14
C GLY A 215 -15.54 -2.22 2.93
N PHE A 216 -16.42 -1.37 2.38
CA PHE A 216 -16.12 -0.55 1.20
C PHE A 216 -16.24 0.95 1.49
N CYS A 217 -15.11 1.66 1.40
CA CYS A 217 -15.02 3.10 1.56
C CYS A 217 -14.97 3.82 0.19
N VAL A 218 -16.11 4.40 -0.20
CA VAL A 218 -16.22 5.19 -1.44
C VAL A 218 -15.24 6.37 -1.47
N GLY A 219 -15.06 7.07 -0.34
CA GLY A 219 -14.11 8.18 -0.26
C GLY A 219 -12.66 7.76 -0.51
N CYS A 220 -12.23 6.59 -0.01
CA CYS A 220 -10.90 6.05 -0.32
C CYS A 220 -10.78 5.67 -1.80
N ALA A 221 -11.82 5.08 -2.40
CA ALA A 221 -11.83 4.78 -3.83
C ALA A 221 -11.68 6.05 -4.69
N ILE A 222 -12.40 7.12 -4.34
CA ILE A 222 -12.27 8.44 -4.98
C ILE A 222 -10.84 8.97 -4.84
N TYR A 223 -10.26 8.92 -3.63
CA TYR A 223 -8.87 9.35 -3.41
C TYR A 223 -7.89 8.65 -4.36
N TYR A 224 -8.00 7.32 -4.49
CA TYR A 224 -7.14 6.54 -5.38
C TYR A 224 -7.39 6.84 -6.85
N TRP A 225 -8.63 7.12 -7.23
CA TRP A 225 -8.96 7.57 -8.59
C TRP A 225 -8.35 8.93 -8.92
N LEU A 226 -8.38 9.88 -7.97
CA LEU A 226 -7.74 11.20 -8.11
C LEU A 226 -6.20 11.08 -8.25
N ASN A 227 -5.57 10.21 -7.45
CA ASN A 227 -4.15 9.86 -7.60
C ASN A 227 -3.85 9.27 -8.99
N ARG A 228 -4.71 8.38 -9.49
CA ARG A 228 -4.56 7.78 -10.82
C ARG A 228 -4.64 8.80 -11.96
N MET A 229 -5.37 9.90 -11.78
CA MET A 229 -5.41 11.01 -12.73
C MET A 229 -4.22 11.98 -12.60
N GLY A 230 -3.33 11.78 -11.64
CA GLY A 230 -2.16 12.63 -11.43
C GLY A 230 -2.48 13.99 -10.80
N LEU A 231 -3.61 14.11 -10.10
CA LEU A 231 -3.97 15.37 -9.44
C LEU A 231 -3.01 15.67 -8.27
N PRO A 232 -2.52 16.92 -8.14
CA PRO A 232 -1.60 17.28 -7.08
C PRO A 232 -2.25 17.12 -5.70
N GLY A 233 -1.49 16.59 -4.74
CA GLY A 233 -1.97 16.31 -3.37
C GLY A 233 -2.51 14.88 -3.13
N PHE A 234 -2.72 14.10 -4.20
CA PHE A 234 -3.11 12.70 -4.13
C PHE A 234 -1.90 11.85 -4.55
N SER A 235 -1.22 11.22 -3.60
CA SER A 235 0.07 10.54 -3.84
C SER A 235 0.10 9.06 -3.43
N GLN A 236 -1.02 8.53 -2.93
CA GLN A 236 -1.08 7.18 -2.42
C GLN A 236 -1.95 6.30 -3.33
N SER A 237 -1.46 5.09 -3.61
CA SER A 237 -2.19 4.04 -4.33
C SER A 237 -2.79 3.01 -3.35
N PRO A 238 -3.78 2.19 -3.78
CA PRO A 238 -4.28 1.07 -2.97
C PRO A 238 -3.15 0.11 -2.55
N PRO A 239 -3.29 -0.60 -1.41
CA PRO A 239 -2.37 -1.68 -1.04
C PRO A 239 -2.26 -2.74 -2.14
N PRO A 240 -1.10 -3.42 -2.30
CA PRO A 240 -0.94 -4.47 -3.29
C PRO A 240 -2.02 -5.55 -3.18
N GLY A 241 -2.65 -5.91 -4.29
CA GLY A 241 -3.73 -6.92 -4.33
C GLY A 241 -5.09 -6.43 -3.81
N ALA A 242 -5.20 -5.23 -3.24
CA ALA A 242 -6.47 -4.69 -2.76
C ALA A 242 -7.25 -3.96 -3.87
N VAL A 243 -8.57 -4.16 -3.89
CA VAL A 243 -9.49 -3.37 -4.72
C VAL A 243 -9.59 -1.94 -4.13
N PRO A 244 -9.49 -0.86 -4.94
CA PRO A 244 -9.62 0.51 -4.45
C PRO A 244 -10.86 0.72 -3.58
N GLY A 245 -10.65 1.17 -2.34
CA GLY A 245 -11.72 1.43 -1.37
C GLY A 245 -12.16 0.21 -0.55
N ARG A 246 -11.76 -1.01 -0.91
CA ARG A 246 -12.03 -2.20 -0.08
C ARG A 246 -11.01 -2.31 1.04
N GLN A 247 -11.47 -2.71 2.23
CA GLN A 247 -10.58 -3.00 3.36
C GLN A 247 -9.65 -4.18 3.01
N PRO A 248 -8.36 -4.11 3.38
CA PRO A 248 -7.42 -5.21 3.16
C PRO A 248 -7.82 -6.46 3.96
N THR A 249 -7.77 -7.62 3.33
CA THR A 249 -8.10 -8.92 3.95
C THR A 249 -6.94 -9.53 4.74
N ASP A 250 -5.71 -9.14 4.41
CA ASP A 250 -4.51 -9.64 5.07
C ASP A 250 -4.30 -8.90 6.41
N ARG A 251 -4.80 -9.52 7.47
CA ARG A 251 -4.47 -9.17 8.85
C ARG A 251 -3.15 -9.87 9.18
N ALA A 252 -2.05 -9.11 9.18
CA ALA A 252 -0.76 -9.58 9.68
C ALA A 252 -0.81 -9.83 11.19
#